data_AF-A0A9D7Y8H4-F1
#
_entry.id   AF-A0A9D7Y8H4-F1
#
_cell.length_a   1.000
_cell.length_b   1.000
_cell.length_c   1.000
_cell.angle_alpha   90.00
_cell.angle_beta   90.00
_cell.angle_gamma   90.00
#
_symmetry.space_group_name_H-M   'P 1'
#
loop_
_entity.id
_entity.type
_entity.pdbx_description
1 polymer ?
#
loop_
_entity_poly.entity_id
_entity_poly.type
_entity_poly.pdbx_seq_one_letter_code
_entity_poly.pdbx_strand_id
1 'polypeptide(L)'
;MPIIGANAIDYLSQQNDKDYTLIWEPRGGDIAKSGEMGFTYGIYSLKPKTADTTIFGTYVSIWKKQADGTWRFVLDSGNEGLNIEEVTQEQN
;
A
#
# COMPACT_ATOMS: atom_id res chain seq x y z
N MET A 1 1.91 7.56 15.10
CA MET A 1 1.73 6.30 15.86
C MET A 1 1.01 5.31 14.97
N PRO A 2 1.34 4.01 14.98
CA PRO A 2 0.61 3.01 14.21
C PRO A 2 -0.82 2.84 14.75
N ILE A 3 -1.77 2.58 13.85
CA ILE A 3 -3.12 2.10 14.19
C ILE A 3 -3.11 0.57 14.19
N ILE A 4 -3.67 -0.07 15.22
CA ILE A 4 -3.53 -1.51 15.45
C ILE A 4 -4.89 -2.12 15.79
N GLY A 5 -5.14 -3.33 15.29
CA GLY A 5 -6.29 -4.15 15.69
C GLY A 5 -7.64 -3.53 15.32
N ALA A 6 -8.60 -3.61 16.25
CA ALA A 6 -9.96 -3.10 16.04
C ALA A 6 -9.97 -1.61 15.62
N ASN A 7 -9.09 -0.79 16.19
CA ASN A 7 -8.99 0.63 15.84
C ASN A 7 -8.57 0.85 14.37
N ALA A 8 -7.76 -0.06 13.79
CA ALA A 8 -7.41 0.02 12.38
C ALA A 8 -8.61 -0.34 11.48
N ILE A 9 -9.40 -1.34 11.88
CA ILE A 9 -10.62 -1.72 11.17
C ILE A 9 -11.66 -0.60 11.21
N ASP A 10 -11.84 0.02 12.38
CA ASP A 10 -12.77 1.14 12.54
C ASP A 10 -12.33 2.35 11.70
N TYR A 11 -11.02 2.65 11.68
CA TYR A 11 -10.47 3.71 10.85
C TYR A 11 -10.70 3.46 9.36
N LEU A 12 -10.41 2.26 8.86
CA LEU A 12 -10.60 1.89 7.46
C LEU A 12 -12.09 1.88 7.08
N SER A 13 -12.97 1.40 7.97
CA SER A 13 -14.41 1.33 7.72
C SER A 13 -15.09 2.70 7.66
N GLN A 14 -14.50 3.70 8.32
CA GLN A 14 -14.98 5.09 8.27
C GLN A 14 -14.51 5.84 7.02
N GLN A 15 -13.53 5.32 6.29
CA GLN A 15 -13.05 5.96 5.07
C GLN A 15 -14.05 5.77 3.93
N ASN A 16 -14.47 6.88 3.33
CA ASN A 16 -15.28 6.84 2.12
C ASN A 16 -14.38 6.55 0.91
N ASP A 17 -14.37 5.31 0.45
CA ASP A 17 -13.61 4.87 -0.72
C ASP A 17 -14.18 5.38 -2.06
N LYS A 18 -15.32 6.09 -2.04
CA LYS A 18 -15.97 6.61 -3.25
C LYS A 18 -15.45 7.97 -3.69
N ASP A 19 -14.74 8.71 -2.85
CA ASP A 19 -14.38 10.10 -3.13
C ASP A 19 -13.02 10.26 -3.82
N TYR A 20 -12.30 9.16 -4.04
CA TYR A 20 -11.03 9.12 -4.74
C TYR A 20 -10.87 7.85 -5.58
N THR A 21 -9.94 7.90 -6.53
CA THR A 21 -9.44 6.71 -7.24
C THR A 21 -8.03 6.45 -6.74
N LEU A 22 -7.76 5.23 -6.26
CA LEU A 22 -6.44 4.77 -5.84
C LEU A 22 -5.95 3.69 -6.80
N ILE A 23 -4.81 3.92 -7.44
CA ILE A 23 -4.16 2.97 -8.35
C ILE A 23 -2.85 2.54 -7.71
N TRP A 24 -2.64 1.23 -7.62
CA TRP A 24 -1.41 0.63 -7.12
C TRP A 24 -0.58 0.11 -8.30
N GLU A 25 0.71 0.40 -8.28
CA GLU A 25 1.70 -0.11 -9.22
C GLU A 25 2.77 -0.89 -8.44
N PRO A 26 2.59 -2.22 -8.27
CA PRO A 26 3.58 -3.06 -7.63
C PRO A 26 4.91 -3.00 -8.40
N ARG A 27 6.01 -2.76 -7.66
CA ARG A 27 7.37 -2.75 -8.20
C ARG A 27 8.10 -4.04 -7.88
N GLY A 28 7.71 -4.74 -6.81
CA GLY A 28 8.26 -6.03 -6.47
C GLY A 28 7.64 -6.64 -5.22
N GLY A 29 8.16 -7.79 -4.87
CA GLY A 29 7.79 -8.54 -3.68
C GLY A 29 8.55 -9.85 -3.62
N ASP A 30 8.65 -10.42 -2.42
CA ASP A 30 9.31 -11.71 -2.21
C ASP A 30 8.66 -12.46 -1.04
N ILE A 31 8.91 -13.77 -0.99
CA ILE A 31 8.47 -14.68 0.07
C ILE A 31 9.72 -15.18 0.79
N ALA A 32 9.70 -15.12 2.12
CA ALA A 32 10.76 -15.68 2.93
C ALA A 32 10.95 -17.16 2.61
N LYS A 33 12.19 -17.67 2.70
CA LYS A 33 12.50 -19.09 2.45
C LYS A 33 11.65 -20.07 3.28
N SER A 34 11.17 -19.65 4.45
CA SER A 34 10.25 -20.44 5.29
C SER A 34 8.85 -20.61 4.68
N GLY A 35 8.44 -19.74 3.76
CA GLY A 35 7.10 -19.74 3.15
C GLY A 35 6.00 -19.15 4.05
N GLU A 36 6.35 -18.60 5.20
CA GLU A 36 5.40 -18.12 6.22
C GLU A 36 5.15 -16.61 6.15
N MET A 37 6.08 -15.87 5.56
CA MET A 37 6.03 -14.42 5.43
C MET A 37 6.40 -13.99 4.02
N GLY A 38 5.88 -12.85 3.61
CA GLY A 38 6.25 -12.19 2.37
C GLY A 38 6.01 -10.69 2.45
N PHE A 39 6.49 -9.96 1.46
CA PHE A 39 6.23 -8.54 1.34
C PHE A 39 5.97 -8.18 -0.13
N THR A 40 5.22 -7.10 -0.32
CA THR A 40 5.02 -6.44 -1.61
C THR A 40 5.29 -4.96 -1.43
N TYR A 41 5.88 -4.32 -2.43
CA TYR A 41 6.11 -2.88 -2.42
C TYR A 41 5.92 -2.29 -3.81
N GLY A 42 5.68 -0.99 -3.85
CA GLY A 42 5.57 -0.27 -5.09
C GLY A 42 5.20 1.17 -4.88
N ILE A 43 4.58 1.73 -5.92
CA ILE A 43 4.10 3.11 -5.89
C ILE A 43 2.58 3.10 -6.00
N TYR A 44 1.95 4.18 -5.56
CA TYR A 44 0.53 4.42 -5.76
C TYR A 44 0.29 5.82 -6.30
N SER A 45 -0.84 5.99 -6.98
CA SER A 45 -1.41 7.29 -7.29
C SER A 45 -2.82 7.38 -6.72
N LEU A 46 -3.10 8.49 -6.03
CA LEU A 46 -4.39 8.80 -5.45
C LEU A 46 -4.92 10.08 -6.10
N LYS A 47 -6.07 9.97 -6.76
CA LYS A 47 -6.75 11.08 -7.41
C LYS A 47 -8.11 11.32 -6.74
N PRO A 48 -8.27 12.38 -5.93
CA PRO A 48 -9.57 12.79 -5.40
C PRO A 48 -10.51 13.18 -6.55
N LYS A 49 -11.82 12.93 -6.40
CA LYS A 49 -12.82 13.32 -7.41
C LYS A 49 -13.12 14.82 -7.40
N THR A 50 -12.90 15.48 -6.27
CA THR A 50 -13.25 16.88 -6.05
C THR A 50 -12.09 17.85 -6.33
N ALA A 51 -10.89 17.34 -6.59
CA ALA A 51 -9.69 18.14 -6.80
C ALA A 51 -8.94 17.68 -8.05
N ASP A 52 -8.38 18.63 -8.81
CA ASP A 52 -7.52 18.34 -9.95
C ASP A 52 -6.06 18.20 -9.51
N THR A 53 -5.82 17.24 -8.61
CA THR A 53 -4.48 16.95 -8.08
C THR A 53 -4.34 15.45 -7.94
N THR A 54 -3.17 14.92 -8.29
CA THR A 54 -2.81 13.52 -8.06
C THR A 54 -1.71 13.47 -7.01
N ILE A 55 -1.93 12.71 -5.95
CA ILE A 55 -0.95 12.44 -4.91
C ILE A 55 -0.23 11.14 -5.29
N PHE A 56 1.10 11.16 -5.23
CA PHE A 56 1.93 9.99 -5.45
C PHE A 56 2.67 9.61 -4.17
N GLY A 57 2.84 8.31 -3.97
CA GLY A 57 3.57 7.79 -2.83
C GLY A 57 4.05 6.37 -3.03
N THR A 58 4.83 5.90 -2.09
CA THR A 58 5.27 4.50 -2.02
C THR A 58 4.43 3.73 -1.03
N TYR A 59 4.42 2.42 -1.18
CA TYR A 59 3.80 1.52 -0.22
C TYR A 59 4.63 0.27 0.02
N VAL A 60 4.40 -0.33 1.18
CA VAL A 60 4.85 -1.67 1.52
C VAL A 60 3.76 -2.36 2.34
N SER A 61 3.45 -3.59 1.95
CA SER A 61 2.56 -4.47 2.69
C SER A 61 3.34 -5.72 3.08
N ILE A 62 3.32 -6.06 4.37
CA ILE A 62 3.91 -7.28 4.93
C ILE A 62 2.80 -8.28 5.16
N TRP A 63 3.00 -9.50 4.67
CA TRP A 63 2.02 -10.57 4.68
C TRP A 63 2.50 -11.72 5.56
N LYS A 64 1.57 -12.35 6.27
CA LYS A 64 1.79 -13.60 6.99
C LYS A 64 0.79 -14.66 6.56
N LYS A 65 1.30 -15.85 6.24
CA LYS A 65 0.50 -17.03 5.95
C LYS A 65 -0.08 -17.57 7.26
N GLN A 66 -1.38 -17.77 7.29
CA GLN A 66 -2.11 -18.34 8.41
C GLN A 66 -2.03 -19.86 8.40
N ALA A 67 -2.42 -20.50 9.51
CA ALA A 67 -2.44 -21.96 9.63
C ALA A 67 -3.37 -22.64 8.61
N ASP A 68 -4.44 -21.95 8.18
CA ASP A 68 -5.36 -22.40 7.13
C ASP A 68 -4.82 -22.18 5.70
N GLY A 69 -3.61 -21.65 5.56
CA GLY A 69 -2.96 -21.36 4.29
C GLY A 69 -3.31 -20.01 3.67
N THR A 70 -4.24 -19.24 4.25
CA THR A 70 -4.60 -17.91 3.77
C THR A 70 -3.52 -16.89 4.08
N TRP A 71 -3.36 -15.87 3.24
CA TRP A 71 -2.47 -14.74 3.52
C TRP A 71 -3.27 -13.58 4.10
N ARG A 72 -2.74 -12.96 5.16
CA ARG A 72 -3.27 -11.74 5.74
C ARG A 72 -2.14 -10.73 5.90
N PHE A 73 -2.41 -9.46 5.62
CA PHE A 73 -1.46 -8.40 5.92
C PHE A 73 -1.30 -8.30 7.44
N VAL A 74 -0.07 -8.11 7.90
CA VAL A 74 0.28 -7.87 9.31
C VAL A 74 0.77 -6.44 9.53
N LEU A 75 1.19 -5.78 8.46
CA LEU A 75 1.55 -4.37 8.43
C LEU A 75 1.30 -3.85 7.02
N ASP A 76 0.71 -2.66 6.95
CA ASP A 76 0.64 -1.86 5.74
C ASP A 76 1.15 -0.47 6.07
N SER A 77 1.99 0.08 5.20
CA SER A 77 2.55 1.42 5.36
C SER A 77 2.77 2.04 3.99
N GLY A 78 2.56 3.35 3.92
CA GLY A 78 2.90 4.14 2.75
C GLY A 78 3.31 5.54 3.16
N ASN A 79 3.99 6.23 2.26
CA ASN A 79 4.34 7.63 2.41
C ASN A 79 4.14 8.36 1.08
N GLU A 80 3.60 9.57 1.18
CA GLU A 80 3.51 10.49 0.05
C GLU A 80 4.89 11.07 -0.29
N GLY A 81 4.97 11.80 -1.41
CA GLY A 81 6.14 12.61 -1.74
C GLY A 81 7.03 12.04 -2.85
N LEU A 82 6.50 11.14 -3.69
CA LEU A 82 7.19 10.78 -4.92
C LEU A 82 7.16 11.96 -5.90
N ASN A 83 8.34 12.49 -6.24
CA ASN A 83 8.49 13.44 -7.34
C ASN A 83 8.62 12.67 -8.67
N ILE A 84 7.62 12.82 -9.53
CA ILE A 84 7.49 12.07 -10.80
C ILE A 84 8.62 12.34 -11.81
N GLU A 85 9.37 13.44 -11.65
CA GLU A 85 10.57 13.72 -12.45
C GLU A 85 11.76 12.79 -12.17
N GLU A 86 11.82 12.19 -10.96
CA GLU A 86 12.89 11.25 -10.57
C GLU A 86 12.55 9.81 -11.00
N VAL A 87 11.27 9.44 -10.96
CA VAL A 87 10.77 8.08 -11.28
C VAL A 87 10.97 7.72 -12.77
N THR A 88 10.99 8.73 -13.65
CA THR A 88 11.17 8.54 -15.10
C THR A 88 12.64 8.42 -15.52
N GLN A 89 13.59 8.75 -14.63
CA GLN A 89 15.03 8.63 -14.94
C GLN A 89 15.61 7.25 -14.58
N GLU A 90 15.06 6.55 -13.59
CA GLU A 90 15.53 5.21 -13.21
C GLU A 90 15.10 4.08 -14.18
N GLN A 91 14.31 4.40 -15.21
CA GLN A 91 13.85 3.43 -16.22
C GLN A 91 14.58 3.56 -17.58
N ASN A 92 15.61 4.42 -17.69
CA ASN A 92 16.46 4.57 -18.87
C ASN A 92 17.90 4.09 -18.63
#